data_AF-A0A8H7NHD1-F1
#
_entry.id   AF-A0A8H7NHD1-F1
#
_cell.length_a   1.000
_cell.length_b   1.000
_cell.length_c   1.000
_cell.angle_alpha   90.00
_cell.angle_beta   90.00
_cell.angle_gamma   90.00
#
_symmetry.space_group_name_H-M   'P 1'
#
loop_
_entity.id
_entity.type
_entity.pdbx_description
1 polymer ?
#
loop_
_entity_poly.entity_id
_entity_poly.type
_entity_poly.pdbx_seq_one_letter_code
_entity_poly.pdbx_strand_id
1 'polypeptide(L)'
;MYHYIHRVVNLFCVIDNQKSPWKLIHLPKALQSVGDLNISGSSSRIRDALRNAPLSISAFCLSNDGTFRQCEDDAAKWAQNASRYRAKSIKLLKDAVEKDLHPASPTGYKEFLATMLSMVSINVMSGDTSTCKMHLDGALRLMNHARTWKSKYSAKAQSLTPHLLLPTDDIREHRGECPWRNLISIPFCRSYGGFINAGDSRFRASRLRTRRMLPIFGNFGSVKRHDNTLLVLLSRSTQLITQVTEFRQRHQTSVIPGELTEACDKLQRVIMDLRSHFEAQKTLSDETPSSKIIRKTTVAFQNALIIYFAQHIRLLGHRYLEPYVQAVLASIKEIEMIKAEKQILAAPLYWPAFIAGSEAFDDLIQTQFKDWYKRVEVYGIESARTGILVVEKIWMDGPGTETRLTSQWMATVERMGVDLMLS
;
A
#
# COMPACT_ATOMS: atom_id res chain seq x y z
N MET A 1 -18.60 9.37 -11.32
CA MET A 1 -17.99 10.47 -10.54
C MET A 1 -18.69 10.71 -9.21
N TYR A 2 -20.02 10.80 -9.16
CA TYR A 2 -20.77 10.99 -7.91
C TYR A 2 -20.33 10.02 -6.79
N HIS A 3 -20.32 8.71 -7.06
CA HIS A 3 -19.85 7.69 -6.13
C HIS A 3 -18.41 7.94 -5.60
N TYR A 4 -17.51 8.40 -6.47
CA TYR A 4 -16.13 8.72 -6.06
C TYR A 4 -16.10 9.85 -5.01
N ILE A 5 -16.84 10.93 -5.29
CA ILE A 5 -16.86 12.16 -4.49
C ILE A 5 -17.41 11.91 -3.10
N HIS A 6 -18.48 11.13 -2.99
CA HIS A 6 -19.20 10.96 -1.73
C HIS A 6 -18.72 9.76 -0.91
N ARG A 7 -18.15 8.73 -1.54
CA ARG A 7 -17.75 7.49 -0.87
C ARG A 7 -16.26 7.22 -0.98
N VAL A 8 -15.78 6.96 -2.20
CA VAL A 8 -14.44 6.38 -2.42
C VAL A 8 -13.32 7.29 -1.92
N VAL A 9 -13.43 8.60 -2.11
CA VAL A 9 -12.39 9.55 -1.72
C VAL A 9 -12.07 9.54 -0.21
N ASN A 10 -13.03 9.10 0.61
CA ASN A 10 -12.89 9.01 2.06
C ASN A 10 -12.18 7.72 2.51
N LEU A 11 -12.13 6.69 1.65
CA LEU A 11 -11.56 5.39 1.98
C LEU A 11 -10.02 5.40 2.03
N PHE A 12 -9.36 6.35 1.37
CA PHE A 12 -7.90 6.35 1.21
C PHE A 12 -7.12 6.87 2.43
N CYS A 13 -7.81 7.35 3.45
CA CYS A 13 -7.20 7.83 4.69
C CYS A 13 -7.81 7.09 5.88
N VAL A 14 -7.02 6.89 6.93
CA VAL A 14 -7.45 6.21 8.17
C VAL A 14 -8.43 7.08 8.99
N ILE A 15 -8.42 8.38 8.73
CA ILE A 15 -9.33 9.39 9.27
C ILE A 15 -9.86 10.24 8.13
N ASP A 16 -11.02 10.87 8.30
CA ASP A 16 -11.48 11.87 7.33
C ASP A 16 -10.52 13.06 7.34
N ASN A 17 -9.87 13.29 6.19
CA ASN A 17 -8.91 14.36 6.00
C ASN A 17 -9.32 15.19 4.79
N GLN A 18 -9.88 16.38 5.03
CA GLN A 18 -10.28 17.32 3.99
C GLN A 18 -9.08 17.85 3.18
N LYS A 19 -7.85 17.74 3.74
CA LYS A 19 -6.60 18.08 3.06
C LYS A 19 -5.95 16.87 2.36
N SER A 20 -6.67 15.76 2.17
CA SER A 20 -6.11 14.59 1.50
C SER A 20 -5.75 14.89 0.04
N PRO A 21 -4.68 14.28 -0.50
CA PRO A 21 -4.29 14.48 -1.89
C PRO A 21 -5.39 14.07 -2.88
N TRP A 22 -6.16 13.02 -2.54
CA TRP A 22 -7.29 12.56 -3.35
C TRP A 22 -8.40 13.63 -3.46
N LYS A 23 -8.67 14.37 -2.37
CA LYS A 23 -9.63 15.49 -2.36
C LYS A 23 -9.06 16.77 -2.98
N LEU A 24 -7.80 17.10 -2.71
CA LEU A 24 -7.20 18.38 -3.13
C LEU A 24 -6.62 18.38 -4.54
N ILE A 25 -6.31 17.21 -5.11
CA ILE A 25 -5.56 17.11 -6.36
C ILE A 25 -6.22 16.14 -7.33
N HIS A 26 -6.39 14.86 -6.95
CA HIS A 26 -6.95 13.87 -7.87
C HIS A 26 -8.36 14.28 -8.33
N LEU A 27 -9.24 14.62 -7.38
CA LEU A 27 -10.61 15.00 -7.69
C LEU A 27 -10.72 16.29 -8.52
N PRO A 28 -10.14 17.45 -8.10
CA PRO A 28 -10.22 18.67 -8.89
C PRO A 28 -9.62 18.53 -10.28
N LYS A 29 -8.53 17.77 -10.45
CA LYS A 29 -7.90 17.56 -11.76
C LYS A 29 -8.70 16.62 -12.66
N ALA A 30 -9.35 15.60 -12.09
CA ALA A 30 -10.29 14.77 -12.84
C ALA A 30 -11.53 15.56 -13.29
N LEU A 31 -12.06 16.45 -12.44
CA LEU A 31 -13.19 17.32 -12.80
C LEU A 31 -12.81 18.41 -13.80
N GLN A 32 -11.60 18.97 -13.68
CA GLN A 32 -11.06 19.93 -14.65
C GLN A 32 -11.09 19.36 -16.07
N SER A 33 -10.70 18.09 -16.23
CA SER A 33 -10.75 17.39 -17.52
C SER A 33 -12.17 17.33 -18.12
N VAL A 34 -13.20 17.15 -17.29
CA VAL A 34 -14.60 17.17 -17.74
C VAL A 34 -15.01 18.57 -18.19
N GLY A 35 -14.60 19.60 -17.44
CA GLY A 35 -14.83 21.00 -17.82
C GLY A 35 -14.17 21.38 -19.13
N ASP A 36 -12.91 20.99 -19.33
CA ASP A 36 -12.17 21.28 -20.57
C ASP A 36 -12.84 20.63 -21.80
N LEU A 37 -13.34 19.39 -21.67
CA LEU A 37 -14.08 18.73 -22.74
C LEU A 37 -15.37 19.45 -23.10
N ASN A 38 -16.10 19.95 -22.09
CA ASN A 38 -17.36 20.66 -22.32
C ASN A 38 -17.14 22.04 -22.95
N ILE A 39 -16.06 22.75 -22.59
CA ILE A 39 -15.80 24.12 -23.03
C ILE A 39 -14.97 24.16 -24.31
N SER A 40 -13.86 23.40 -24.36
CA SER A 40 -12.86 23.46 -25.43
C SER A 40 -12.92 22.26 -26.37
N GLY A 41 -13.83 21.31 -26.16
CA GLY A 41 -13.97 20.09 -26.97
C GLY A 41 -12.79 19.10 -26.86
N SER A 42 -11.77 19.42 -26.05
CA SER A 42 -10.55 18.62 -25.93
C SER A 42 -9.93 18.76 -24.54
N SER A 43 -9.24 17.72 -24.09
CA SER A 43 -8.41 17.74 -22.87
C SER A 43 -7.09 17.03 -23.15
N SER A 44 -6.06 17.27 -22.35
CA SER A 44 -4.77 16.61 -22.53
C SER A 44 -4.86 15.12 -22.19
N ARG A 45 -4.09 14.26 -22.87
CA ARG A 45 -4.10 12.80 -22.64
C ARG A 45 -3.93 12.41 -21.17
N ILE A 46 -3.03 13.07 -20.44
CA ILE A 46 -2.81 12.76 -19.02
C ILE A 46 -4.00 13.14 -18.13
N ARG A 47 -4.72 14.22 -18.44
CA ARG A 47 -5.95 14.61 -17.74
C ARG A 47 -7.08 13.62 -18.05
N ASP A 48 -7.19 13.16 -19.29
CA ASP A 48 -8.15 12.12 -19.66
C ASP A 48 -7.81 10.79 -18.95
N ALA A 49 -6.53 10.42 -18.89
CA ALA A 49 -6.07 9.25 -18.13
C ALA A 49 -6.49 9.38 -16.66
N LEU A 50 -6.20 10.53 -16.04
CA LEU A 50 -6.59 10.83 -14.67
C LEU A 50 -8.10 10.83 -14.47
N ARG A 51 -8.92 11.27 -15.43
CA ARG A 51 -10.39 11.22 -15.31
C ARG A 51 -10.89 9.78 -15.27
N ASN A 52 -10.36 8.91 -16.14
CA ASN A 52 -10.78 7.51 -16.20
C ASN A 52 -10.36 6.73 -14.94
N ALA A 53 -9.30 7.13 -14.24
CA ALA A 53 -8.80 6.37 -13.09
C ALA A 53 -9.77 6.35 -11.88
N PRO A 54 -10.24 7.49 -11.31
CA PRO A 54 -11.30 7.52 -10.28
C PRO A 54 -12.61 6.84 -10.67
N LEU A 55 -12.97 6.87 -11.96
CA LEU A 55 -14.13 6.15 -12.48
C LEU A 55 -13.93 4.63 -12.39
N SER A 56 -12.74 4.15 -12.75
CA SER A 56 -12.37 2.74 -12.57
C SER A 56 -12.40 2.32 -11.12
N ILE A 57 -11.78 3.09 -10.21
CA ILE A 57 -11.79 2.82 -8.77
C ILE A 57 -13.25 2.72 -8.25
N SER A 58 -14.10 3.69 -8.63
CA SER A 58 -15.50 3.69 -8.20
C SER A 58 -16.29 2.50 -8.71
N ALA A 59 -16.06 2.10 -9.96
CA ALA A 59 -16.73 0.96 -10.54
C ALA A 59 -16.25 -0.35 -9.90
N PHE A 60 -14.97 -0.50 -9.55
CA PHE A 60 -14.51 -1.64 -8.75
C PHE A 60 -15.14 -1.67 -7.36
N CYS A 61 -15.18 -0.52 -6.64
CA CYS A 61 -15.87 -0.47 -5.34
C CYS A 61 -17.34 -0.90 -5.44
N LEU A 62 -18.08 -0.41 -6.44
CA LEU A 62 -19.48 -0.80 -6.68
C LEU A 62 -19.62 -2.28 -7.03
N SER A 63 -18.68 -2.82 -7.81
CA SER A 63 -18.61 -4.26 -8.11
C SER A 63 -18.46 -5.07 -6.82
N ASN A 64 -17.51 -4.69 -5.96
CA ASN A 64 -17.21 -5.41 -4.73
C ASN A 64 -18.38 -5.38 -3.74
N ASP A 65 -19.07 -4.24 -3.65
CA ASP A 65 -20.33 -4.12 -2.89
C ASP A 65 -21.43 -5.02 -3.46
N GLY A 66 -21.55 -5.10 -4.79
CA GLY A 66 -22.51 -5.97 -5.47
C GLY A 66 -22.27 -7.44 -5.17
N THR A 67 -21.02 -7.89 -5.25
CA THR A 67 -20.60 -9.25 -4.87
C THR A 67 -20.98 -9.56 -3.41
N PHE A 68 -20.73 -8.62 -2.50
CA PHE A 68 -21.09 -8.78 -1.09
C PHE A 68 -22.60 -8.90 -0.88
N ARG A 69 -23.40 -8.13 -1.62
CA ARG A 69 -24.87 -8.18 -1.59
C ARG A 69 -25.47 -9.35 -2.40
N GLN A 70 -24.63 -10.24 -2.93
CA GLN A 70 -25.04 -11.38 -3.78
C GLN A 70 -25.83 -10.94 -5.03
N CYS A 71 -25.50 -9.76 -5.57
CA CYS A 71 -26.10 -9.24 -6.80
C CYS A 71 -25.08 -9.38 -7.94
N GLU A 72 -24.97 -10.60 -8.48
CA GLU A 72 -23.91 -10.98 -9.43
C GLU A 72 -23.97 -10.20 -10.74
N ASP A 73 -25.17 -9.95 -11.28
CA ASP A 73 -25.33 -9.23 -12.55
C ASP A 73 -24.85 -7.78 -12.47
N ASP A 74 -25.23 -7.07 -11.40
CA ASP A 74 -24.76 -5.70 -11.16
C ASP A 74 -23.26 -5.67 -10.87
N ALA A 75 -22.75 -6.64 -10.09
CA ALA A 75 -21.32 -6.76 -9.83
C ALA A 75 -20.53 -6.95 -11.14
N ALA A 76 -20.95 -7.89 -11.99
CA ALA A 76 -20.32 -8.16 -13.28
C ALA A 76 -20.35 -6.94 -14.22
N LYS A 77 -21.48 -6.23 -14.27
CA LYS A 77 -21.62 -4.98 -15.04
C LYS A 77 -20.65 -3.90 -14.57
N TRP A 78 -20.51 -3.72 -13.25
CA TRP A 78 -19.57 -2.75 -12.70
C TRP A 78 -18.12 -3.17 -12.89
N ALA A 79 -17.79 -4.46 -12.74
CA ALA A 79 -16.47 -5.01 -13.04
C ALA A 79 -16.05 -4.77 -14.49
N GLN A 80 -16.97 -4.97 -15.45
CA GLN A 80 -16.72 -4.70 -16.87
C GLN A 80 -16.46 -3.21 -17.12
N ASN A 81 -17.29 -2.34 -16.54
CA ASN A 81 -17.08 -0.89 -16.63
C ASN A 81 -15.74 -0.46 -16.01
N ALA A 82 -15.40 -1.03 -14.86
CA ALA A 82 -14.15 -0.75 -14.14
C ALA A 82 -12.93 -1.12 -14.98
N SER A 83 -12.96 -2.30 -15.60
CA SER A 83 -11.93 -2.80 -16.51
C SER A 83 -11.78 -1.93 -17.75
N ARG A 84 -12.89 -1.49 -18.34
CA ARG A 84 -12.89 -0.57 -19.48
C ARG A 84 -12.25 0.78 -19.14
N TYR A 85 -12.59 1.36 -17.98
CA TYR A 85 -11.97 2.60 -17.52
C TYR A 85 -10.47 2.42 -17.19
N ARG A 86 -10.10 1.30 -16.57
CA ARG A 86 -8.70 0.94 -16.29
C ARG A 86 -7.89 0.88 -17.59
N ALA A 87 -8.36 0.12 -18.58
CA ALA A 87 -7.70 -0.04 -19.87
C ALA A 87 -7.53 1.30 -20.61
N LYS A 88 -8.59 2.14 -20.63
CA LYS A 88 -8.51 3.49 -21.20
C LYS A 88 -7.48 4.35 -20.49
N SER A 89 -7.47 4.34 -19.16
CA SER A 89 -6.52 5.14 -18.37
C SER A 89 -5.08 4.69 -18.60
N ILE A 90 -4.81 3.39 -18.61
CA ILE A 90 -3.49 2.82 -18.91
C ILE A 90 -3.03 3.24 -20.30
N LYS A 91 -3.87 3.05 -21.34
CA LYS A 91 -3.52 3.44 -22.71
C LYS A 91 -3.17 4.93 -22.81
N LEU A 92 -3.99 5.80 -22.23
CA LEU A 92 -3.77 7.25 -22.26
C LEU A 92 -2.54 7.67 -21.46
N LEU A 93 -2.28 7.02 -20.32
CA LEU A 93 -1.07 7.24 -19.52
C LEU A 93 0.17 6.85 -20.32
N LYS A 94 0.13 5.70 -21.03
CA LYS A 94 1.21 5.28 -21.94
C LYS A 94 1.54 6.36 -22.95
N ASP A 95 0.53 6.74 -23.71
CA ASP A 95 0.66 7.71 -24.79
C ASP A 95 1.17 9.05 -24.25
N ALA A 96 0.69 9.48 -23.08
CA ALA A 96 1.13 10.72 -22.45
C ALA A 96 2.59 10.65 -21.98
N VAL A 97 3.04 9.54 -21.40
CA VAL A 97 4.45 9.37 -20.98
C VAL A 97 5.37 9.36 -22.20
N GLU A 98 4.97 8.74 -23.30
CA GLU A 98 5.78 8.65 -24.53
C GLU A 98 5.82 9.96 -25.32
N LYS A 99 4.71 10.69 -25.38
CA LYS A 99 4.54 11.83 -26.32
C LYS A 99 4.56 13.20 -25.64
N ASP A 100 4.10 13.28 -24.40
CA ASP A 100 3.78 14.57 -23.74
C ASP A 100 4.73 14.88 -22.56
N LEU A 101 5.46 13.88 -22.05
CA LEU A 101 6.37 14.06 -20.92
C LEU A 101 7.75 14.58 -21.40
N HIS A 102 7.88 15.90 -21.47
CA HIS A 102 9.12 16.54 -21.94
C HIS A 102 10.22 16.64 -20.89
N PRO A 103 11.48 16.37 -21.26
CA PRO A 103 12.64 16.41 -20.38
C PRO A 103 12.91 17.70 -19.62
N ALA A 104 12.77 18.83 -20.31
CA ALA A 104 13.20 20.13 -19.81
C ALA A 104 12.11 20.87 -19.03
N SER A 105 10.84 20.48 -19.21
CA SER A 105 9.68 21.15 -18.61
C SER A 105 8.48 20.21 -18.54
N PRO A 106 8.36 19.36 -17.51
CA PRO A 106 7.23 18.45 -17.39
C PRO A 106 5.97 19.24 -16.99
N THR A 107 5.28 19.78 -17.98
CA THR A 107 3.90 20.26 -17.82
C THR A 107 3.05 19.07 -17.36
N GLY A 108 2.30 19.25 -16.28
CA GLY A 108 1.41 18.19 -15.79
C GLY A 108 2.04 17.20 -14.81
N TYR A 109 3.19 17.49 -14.19
CA TYR A 109 3.83 16.62 -13.17
C TYR A 109 2.84 16.09 -12.11
N LYS A 110 1.95 16.96 -11.61
CA LYS A 110 0.96 16.58 -10.58
C LYS A 110 -0.07 15.60 -11.13
N GLU A 111 -0.48 15.78 -12.39
CA GLU A 111 -1.40 14.94 -13.11
C GLU A 111 -0.78 13.57 -13.41
N PHE A 112 0.48 13.51 -13.83
CA PHE A 112 1.21 12.24 -13.99
C PHE A 112 1.31 11.47 -12.69
N LEU A 113 1.79 12.12 -11.63
CA LEU A 113 1.93 11.49 -10.32
C LEU A 113 0.58 11.04 -9.76
N ALA A 114 -0.45 11.90 -9.86
CA ALA A 114 -1.81 11.54 -9.43
C ALA A 114 -2.38 10.36 -10.24
N THR A 115 -2.13 10.30 -11.55
CA THR A 115 -2.60 9.18 -12.39
C THR A 115 -1.92 7.88 -12.00
N MET A 116 -0.59 7.88 -11.83
CA MET A 116 0.16 6.69 -11.40
C MET A 116 -0.28 6.21 -10.01
N LEU A 117 -0.45 7.12 -9.05
CA LEU A 117 -0.96 6.77 -7.71
C LEU A 117 -2.41 6.25 -7.76
N SER A 118 -3.26 6.82 -8.63
CA SER A 118 -4.61 6.30 -8.86
C SER A 118 -4.61 4.93 -9.52
N MET A 119 -3.63 4.59 -10.38
CA MET A 119 -3.49 3.22 -10.89
C MET A 119 -3.24 2.22 -9.75
N VAL A 120 -2.44 2.59 -8.75
CA VAL A 120 -2.25 1.72 -7.59
C VAL A 120 -3.54 1.56 -6.79
N SER A 121 -4.31 2.63 -6.62
CA SER A 121 -5.65 2.52 -6.01
C SER A 121 -6.60 1.63 -6.81
N ILE A 122 -6.53 1.63 -8.15
CA ILE A 122 -7.31 0.70 -8.99
C ILE A 122 -6.92 -0.74 -8.66
N ASN A 123 -5.62 -1.02 -8.64
CA ASN A 123 -5.12 -2.37 -8.35
C ASN A 123 -5.59 -2.87 -6.97
N VAL A 124 -5.49 -2.02 -5.93
CA VAL A 124 -6.02 -2.29 -4.58
C VAL A 124 -7.51 -2.64 -4.62
N MET A 125 -8.32 -1.83 -5.30
CA MET A 125 -9.77 -2.06 -5.37
C MET A 125 -10.15 -3.26 -6.24
N SER A 126 -9.34 -3.61 -7.24
CA SER A 126 -9.58 -4.75 -8.12
C SER A 126 -9.06 -6.09 -7.59
N GLY A 127 -8.18 -6.07 -6.58
CA GLY A 127 -7.49 -7.26 -6.08
C GLY A 127 -6.29 -7.68 -6.94
N ASP A 128 -6.18 -7.22 -8.19
CA ASP A 128 -5.04 -7.45 -9.06
C ASP A 128 -3.86 -6.53 -8.69
N THR A 129 -2.98 -7.04 -7.82
CA THR A 129 -1.80 -6.34 -7.30
C THR A 129 -0.55 -6.50 -8.17
N SER A 130 -0.60 -7.33 -9.21
CA SER A 130 0.56 -7.71 -10.04
C SER A 130 1.29 -6.51 -10.67
N THR A 131 0.53 -5.48 -11.05
CA THR A 131 1.04 -4.27 -11.72
C THR A 131 1.31 -3.11 -10.75
N CYS A 132 1.05 -3.28 -9.44
CA CYS A 132 1.24 -2.20 -8.46
C CYS A 132 2.68 -1.70 -8.46
N LYS A 133 3.64 -2.62 -8.51
CA LYS A 133 5.09 -2.32 -8.45
C LYS A 133 5.50 -1.43 -9.61
N MET A 134 4.97 -1.69 -10.80
CA MET A 134 5.26 -0.91 -12.00
C MET A 134 4.83 0.55 -11.83
N HIS A 135 3.61 0.77 -11.33
CA HIS A 135 3.07 2.11 -11.14
C HIS A 135 3.82 2.89 -10.04
N LEU A 136 4.19 2.22 -8.95
CA LEU A 136 5.01 2.84 -7.90
C LEU A 136 6.42 3.17 -8.36
N ASP A 137 7.09 2.27 -9.09
CA ASP A 137 8.42 2.55 -9.63
C ASP A 137 8.39 3.71 -10.61
N GLY A 138 7.37 3.78 -11.49
CA GLY A 138 7.13 4.92 -12.37
C GLY A 138 6.99 6.24 -11.60
N ALA A 139 6.18 6.24 -10.53
CA ALA A 139 6.00 7.41 -9.67
C ALA A 139 7.31 7.83 -8.97
N LEU A 140 8.06 6.86 -8.43
CA LEU A 140 9.35 7.11 -7.79
C LEU A 140 10.37 7.70 -8.77
N ARG A 141 10.48 7.15 -9.98
CA ARG A 141 11.37 7.67 -11.03
C ARG A 141 11.01 9.10 -11.39
N LEU A 142 9.72 9.39 -11.58
CA LEU A 142 9.23 10.73 -11.88
C LEU A 142 9.56 11.71 -10.75
N MET A 143 9.38 11.30 -9.49
CA MET A 143 9.74 12.09 -8.31
C MET A 143 11.24 12.36 -8.23
N ASN A 144 12.07 11.34 -8.42
CA ASN A 144 13.53 11.48 -8.38
C ASN A 144 14.03 12.40 -9.49
N HIS A 145 13.46 12.26 -10.69
CA HIS A 145 13.76 13.14 -11.80
C HIS A 145 13.35 14.59 -11.49
N ALA A 146 12.17 14.81 -10.91
CA ALA A 146 11.71 16.16 -10.55
C ALA A 146 12.66 16.91 -9.58
N ARG A 147 13.41 16.19 -8.75
CA ARG A 147 14.41 16.80 -7.85
C ARG A 147 15.56 17.49 -8.60
N THR A 148 15.83 17.11 -9.84
CA THR A 148 16.94 17.69 -10.63
C THR A 148 16.69 19.14 -11.06
N TRP A 149 15.43 19.52 -11.28
CA TRP A 149 15.04 20.86 -11.73
C TRP A 149 14.16 21.62 -10.74
N LYS A 150 13.73 20.97 -9.64
CA LYS A 150 12.85 21.57 -8.63
C LYS A 150 13.44 21.47 -7.23
N SER A 151 14.01 22.58 -6.76
CA SER A 151 14.57 22.70 -5.41
C SER A 151 13.51 22.92 -4.32
N LYS A 152 12.35 23.51 -4.67
CA LYS A 152 11.23 23.76 -3.74
C LYS A 152 9.92 23.19 -4.27
N TYR A 153 9.30 22.28 -3.51
CA TYR A 153 7.99 21.72 -3.81
C TYR A 153 6.87 22.53 -3.14
N SER A 154 5.78 22.84 -3.86
CA SER A 154 4.57 23.42 -3.25
C SER A 154 3.95 22.46 -2.24
N ALA A 155 3.25 22.94 -1.21
CA ALA A 155 2.56 22.10 -0.22
C ALA A 155 1.68 21.00 -0.83
N LYS A 156 0.95 21.31 -1.92
CA LYS A 156 0.16 20.34 -2.70
C LYS A 156 1.01 19.26 -3.40
N ALA A 157 2.21 19.61 -3.85
CA ALA A 157 3.11 18.63 -4.45
C ALA A 157 3.75 17.75 -3.35
N GLN A 158 4.12 18.35 -2.21
CA GLN A 158 4.61 17.61 -1.05
C GLN A 158 3.57 16.62 -0.51
N SER A 159 2.27 16.95 -0.56
CA SER A 159 1.23 16.01 -0.17
C SER A 159 1.05 14.83 -1.15
N LEU A 160 1.41 15.00 -2.43
CA LEU A 160 1.43 13.90 -3.41
C LEU A 160 2.69 13.07 -3.36
N THR A 161 3.81 13.69 -2.96
CA THR A 161 5.05 13.00 -2.65
C THR A 161 4.76 12.19 -1.40
N PRO A 162 4.45 10.89 -1.50
CA PRO A 162 4.28 10.16 -0.26
C PRO A 162 5.67 10.15 0.37
N HIS A 163 5.76 10.56 1.63
CA HIS A 163 6.94 10.32 2.45
C HIS A 163 7.23 8.79 2.60
N LEU A 164 6.53 7.91 1.86
CA LEU A 164 6.73 6.45 1.72
C LEU A 164 7.76 6.03 0.65
N LEU A 165 8.21 6.90 -0.23
CA LEU A 165 9.20 6.57 -1.25
C LEU A 165 10.57 7.15 -0.84
N LEU A 166 11.10 6.69 0.29
CA LEU A 166 12.45 7.05 0.70
C LEU A 166 13.45 6.10 0.02
N PRO A 167 14.36 6.63 -0.81
CA PRO A 167 15.66 6.00 -0.97
C PRO A 167 16.39 6.16 0.36
N THR A 168 16.73 5.05 1.01
CA THR A 168 17.87 5.04 1.94
C THR A 168 19.14 5.22 1.10
N ASP A 169 20.09 5.95 1.65
CA ASP A 169 21.32 6.44 1.05
C ASP A 169 22.22 5.34 0.44
N ASP A 170 21.88 4.88 -0.76
CA ASP A 170 22.78 4.06 -1.57
C ASP A 170 22.58 4.36 -3.07
N ILE A 171 22.97 5.58 -3.46
CA ILE A 171 23.24 5.90 -4.86
C ILE A 171 24.73 5.68 -5.06
N ARG A 172 25.11 4.46 -5.43
CA ARG A 172 26.36 4.24 -6.14
C ARG A 172 26.15 4.77 -7.56
N GLU A 173 26.72 5.95 -7.81
CA GLU A 173 26.77 6.62 -9.12
C GLU A 173 27.04 5.61 -10.24
N HIS A 174 26.09 5.46 -11.16
CA HIS A 174 26.43 5.09 -12.53
C HIS A 174 26.54 6.39 -13.32
N ARG A 175 27.77 6.91 -13.40
CA ARG A 175 28.12 7.97 -14.35
C ARG A 175 28.07 7.37 -15.75
N GLY A 176 27.31 8.03 -16.64
CA GLY A 176 27.29 7.78 -18.07
C GLY A 176 26.02 7.08 -18.54
N GLU A 177 24.96 7.88 -18.80
CA GLU A 177 23.95 7.72 -19.88
C GLU A 177 22.67 8.52 -19.54
N CYS A 178 22.03 9.11 -20.56
CA CYS A 178 20.89 10.02 -20.38
C CYS A 178 19.68 9.34 -19.67
N PRO A 179 19.14 9.91 -18.57
CA PRO A 179 18.05 9.30 -17.77
C PRO A 179 16.73 9.04 -18.50
N TRP A 180 16.52 9.65 -19.67
CA TRP A 180 15.26 9.64 -20.42
C TRP A 180 14.99 8.35 -21.18
N ARG A 181 16.03 7.71 -21.73
CA ARG A 181 15.87 6.42 -22.42
C ARG A 181 15.36 5.34 -21.46
N ASN A 182 15.65 5.44 -20.17
CA ASN A 182 15.23 4.48 -19.15
C ASN A 182 13.79 4.65 -18.63
N LEU A 183 13.15 5.82 -18.84
CA LEU A 183 11.72 6.03 -18.61
C LEU A 183 10.88 5.55 -19.81
N ILE A 184 11.40 5.64 -21.03
CA ILE A 184 10.78 5.10 -22.25
C ILE A 184 10.94 3.57 -22.29
N SER A 185 12.04 3.04 -21.74
CA SER A 185 12.30 1.60 -21.57
C SER A 185 11.57 0.95 -20.36
N ILE A 186 10.58 1.63 -19.76
CA ILE A 186 9.75 1.02 -18.71
C ILE A 186 9.02 -0.20 -19.33
N PRO A 187 8.92 -1.35 -18.64
CA PRO A 187 8.20 -2.55 -19.12
C PRO A 187 6.71 -2.35 -19.45
N PHE A 188 6.20 -1.12 -19.32
CA PHE A 188 4.91 -0.66 -19.79
C PHE A 188 4.59 -1.20 -21.20
N CYS A 189 5.61 -1.28 -22.06
CA CYS A 189 5.47 -1.71 -23.46
C CYS A 189 5.34 -3.23 -23.67
N ARG A 190 5.81 -4.10 -22.76
CA ARG A 190 5.76 -5.57 -22.94
C ARG A 190 4.64 -6.26 -22.17
N SER A 191 4.26 -5.77 -20.98
CA SER A 191 3.36 -6.53 -20.09
C SER A 191 1.88 -6.44 -20.48
N TYR A 192 1.45 -5.40 -21.21
CA TYR A 192 0.05 -5.19 -21.57
C TYR A 192 -0.35 -5.75 -22.94
N GLY A 193 0.60 -6.28 -23.73
CA GLY A 193 0.33 -6.86 -25.04
C GLY A 193 -0.55 -8.12 -25.01
N GLY A 194 -0.69 -8.77 -23.86
CA GLY A 194 -1.52 -9.96 -23.67
C GLY A 194 -2.95 -9.71 -23.18
N PHE A 195 -3.29 -8.49 -22.74
CA PHE A 195 -4.61 -8.19 -22.16
C PHE A 195 -5.70 -7.83 -23.19
N ILE A 196 -5.37 -7.84 -24.49
CA ILE A 196 -6.31 -7.46 -25.56
C ILE A 196 -7.06 -8.68 -26.13
N ASN A 197 -6.59 -9.90 -25.90
CA ASN A 197 -7.29 -11.12 -26.33
C ASN A 197 -7.67 -12.00 -25.13
N ALA A 198 -8.94 -12.36 -25.08
CA ALA A 198 -9.49 -13.32 -24.13
C ALA A 198 -8.84 -14.70 -24.31
N GLY A 199 -8.75 -15.44 -23.21
CA GLY A 199 -8.51 -16.88 -23.23
C GLY A 199 -7.06 -17.30 -22.99
N ASP A 200 -6.81 -17.70 -21.74
CA ASP A 200 -5.82 -18.69 -21.35
C ASP A 200 -4.34 -18.29 -21.21
N SER A 201 -3.69 -19.00 -20.27
CA SER A 201 -2.26 -19.26 -20.09
C SER A 201 -1.37 -18.34 -19.22
N ARG A 202 -1.11 -18.87 -18.01
CA ARG A 202 0.16 -18.94 -17.26
C ARG A 202 1.34 -18.12 -17.81
N PHE A 203 1.76 -17.10 -17.06
CA PHE A 203 3.04 -16.41 -17.25
C PHE A 203 4.11 -16.89 -16.26
N ARG A 204 5.26 -17.34 -16.79
CA ARG A 204 6.50 -17.58 -16.03
C ARG A 204 7.21 -16.24 -15.78
N ALA A 205 7.32 -15.82 -14.51
CA ALA A 205 8.08 -14.65 -14.11
C ALA A 205 9.60 -14.94 -14.14
N SER A 206 10.35 -14.17 -14.93
CA SER A 206 11.81 -14.11 -14.86
C SER A 206 12.24 -13.43 -13.55
N ARG A 207 13.12 -14.09 -12.78
CA ARG A 207 13.63 -13.64 -11.48
C ARG A 207 14.33 -12.28 -11.59
N LEU A 208 13.63 -11.20 -11.23
CA LEU A 208 14.21 -9.87 -11.01
C LEU A 208 14.20 -9.57 -9.52
N ARG A 209 15.39 -9.23 -8.98
CA ARG A 209 15.68 -9.04 -7.55
C ARG A 209 14.61 -8.21 -6.81
N THR A 210 14.27 -8.70 -5.62
CA THR A 210 13.14 -8.33 -4.78
C THR A 210 13.34 -6.95 -4.13
N ARG A 211 12.49 -5.98 -4.47
CA ARG A 211 12.25 -4.77 -3.66
C ARG A 211 10.78 -4.83 -3.25
N ARG A 212 10.54 -5.10 -1.96
CA ARG A 212 9.23 -5.31 -1.35
C ARG A 212 8.37 -4.04 -1.41
N MET A 213 7.10 -4.21 -1.71
CA MET A 213 6.12 -3.11 -1.76
C MET A 213 5.64 -2.76 -0.35
N LEU A 214 5.38 -1.48 -0.09
CA LEU A 214 4.81 -1.01 1.18
C LEU A 214 3.33 -0.63 0.96
N PRO A 215 2.45 -0.85 1.96
CA PRO A 215 1.03 -0.50 1.85
C PRO A 215 0.86 1.01 1.77
N ILE A 216 0.15 1.48 0.73
CA ILE A 216 -0.02 2.90 0.39
C ILE A 216 -1.28 3.43 1.06
N PHE A 217 -1.32 3.45 2.39
CA PHE A 217 -2.39 4.14 3.11
C PHE A 217 -1.84 4.75 4.40
N GLY A 218 -2.11 6.03 4.61
CA GLY A 218 -1.72 6.77 5.81
C GLY A 218 -0.88 8.00 5.51
N ASN A 219 -1.56 9.12 5.24
CA ASN A 219 -0.96 10.43 5.43
C ASN A 219 -0.95 10.68 6.95
N PHE A 220 0.04 10.12 7.65
CA PHE A 220 0.29 10.49 9.04
C PHE A 220 0.68 11.97 9.04
N GLY A 221 -0.05 12.76 9.83
CA GLY A 221 0.03 14.21 9.84
C GLY A 221 1.46 14.74 9.84
N SER A 222 1.62 15.92 9.26
CA SER A 222 2.87 16.67 9.16
C SER A 222 3.66 16.67 10.48
N VAL A 223 4.58 15.72 10.64
CA VAL A 223 5.59 15.72 11.69
C VAL A 223 6.91 16.00 10.99
N LYS A 224 7.51 17.14 11.36
CA LYS A 224 8.84 17.58 10.94
C LYS A 224 9.83 16.43 11.09
N ARG A 225 10.58 16.16 10.01
CA ARG A 225 11.91 15.53 9.93
C ARG A 225 12.41 15.00 11.29
N HIS A 226 11.89 13.83 11.68
CA HIS A 226 12.47 12.97 12.71
C HIS A 226 12.62 11.61 12.08
N ASP A 227 13.80 11.02 12.19
CA ASP A 227 14.25 9.82 11.46
C ASP A 227 13.54 8.51 11.89
N ASN A 228 12.45 8.61 12.67
CA ASN A 228 11.78 7.50 13.37
C ASN A 228 10.26 7.47 13.15
N THR A 229 9.76 7.82 11.97
CA THR A 229 8.34 7.55 11.66
C THR A 229 8.08 6.05 11.49
N LEU A 230 6.89 5.57 11.82
CA LEU A 230 6.52 4.15 11.71
C LEU A 230 6.77 3.55 10.33
N LEU A 231 6.54 4.33 9.27
CA LEU A 231 6.77 3.90 7.88
C LEU A 231 8.27 3.80 7.53
N VAL A 232 9.11 4.68 8.09
CA VAL A 232 10.57 4.58 7.98
C VAL A 232 11.06 3.34 8.70
N LEU A 233 10.55 3.06 9.90
CA LEU A 233 10.89 1.86 10.66
C LEU A 233 10.45 0.59 9.94
N LEU A 234 9.26 0.59 9.32
CA LEU A 234 8.82 -0.51 8.47
C LEU A 234 9.79 -0.72 7.31
N SER A 235 10.14 0.35 6.58
CA SER A 235 11.09 0.27 5.45
C SER A 235 12.45 -0.30 5.87
N ARG A 236 13.02 0.20 6.97
CA ARG A 236 14.29 -0.28 7.54
C ARG A 236 14.19 -1.75 7.98
N SER A 237 13.09 -2.13 8.63
CA SER A 237 12.83 -3.51 9.03
C SER A 237 12.78 -4.43 7.82
N THR A 238 12.05 -4.04 6.77
CA THR A 238 11.94 -4.80 5.52
C THR A 238 13.28 -4.99 4.82
N GLN A 239 14.11 -3.93 4.77
CA GLN A 239 15.46 -4.00 4.20
C GLN A 239 16.35 -4.98 4.99
N LEU A 240 16.37 -4.84 6.31
CA LEU A 240 17.18 -5.68 7.19
C LEU A 240 16.73 -7.14 7.14
N ILE A 241 15.42 -7.39 7.15
CA ILE A 241 14.84 -8.73 6.97
C ILE A 241 15.28 -9.32 5.64
N THR A 242 15.29 -8.54 4.55
CA THR A 242 15.75 -9.04 3.25
C THR A 242 17.20 -9.48 3.31
N GLN A 243 18.09 -8.68 3.92
CA GLN A 243 19.50 -9.03 4.10
C GLN A 243 19.68 -10.30 4.93
N VAL A 244 18.94 -10.42 6.04
CA VAL A 244 18.97 -11.60 6.91
C VAL A 244 18.45 -12.84 6.18
N THR A 245 17.30 -12.76 5.51
CA THR A 245 16.72 -13.88 4.76
C THR A 245 17.65 -14.32 3.63
N GLU A 246 18.23 -13.38 2.86
CA GLU A 246 19.20 -13.70 1.82
C GLU A 246 20.46 -14.38 2.39
N PHE A 247 20.96 -13.90 3.53
CA PHE A 247 22.10 -14.51 4.20
C PHE A 247 21.79 -15.96 4.63
N ARG A 248 20.65 -16.18 5.29
CA ARG A 248 20.19 -17.51 5.72
C ARG A 248 20.04 -18.47 4.55
N GLN A 249 19.46 -18.01 3.44
CA GLN A 249 19.29 -18.83 2.24
C GLN A 249 20.63 -19.22 1.61
N ARG A 250 21.59 -18.28 1.52
CA ARG A 250 22.92 -18.53 0.93
C ARG A 250 23.73 -19.53 1.75
N HIS A 251 23.65 -19.44 3.07
CA HIS A 251 24.51 -20.22 3.98
C HIS A 251 23.78 -21.40 4.64
N GLN A 252 22.49 -21.59 4.35
CA GLN A 252 21.62 -22.60 4.95
C GLN A 252 21.73 -22.68 6.48
N THR A 253 21.86 -21.52 7.12
CA THR A 253 22.04 -21.40 8.57
C THR A 253 21.04 -20.42 9.14
N SER A 254 20.58 -20.68 10.37
CA SER A 254 19.74 -19.75 11.12
C SER A 254 20.55 -18.67 11.84
N VAL A 255 21.87 -18.84 11.94
CA VAL A 255 22.80 -17.94 12.64
C VAL A 255 23.01 -16.66 11.84
N ILE A 256 22.90 -15.51 12.51
CA ILE A 256 23.08 -14.19 11.91
C ILE A 256 24.52 -13.71 12.18
N PRO A 257 25.22 -13.12 11.20
CA PRO A 257 26.53 -12.50 11.40
C PRO A 257 26.54 -11.41 12.47
N GLY A 258 27.69 -11.15 13.09
CA GLY A 258 27.84 -10.13 14.14
C GLY A 258 27.37 -8.74 13.70
N GLU A 259 27.80 -8.29 12.52
CA GLU A 259 27.41 -6.97 11.96
C GLU A 259 25.89 -6.83 11.76
N LEU A 260 25.25 -7.87 11.20
CA LEU A 260 23.79 -7.89 11.01
C LEU A 260 23.05 -8.01 12.34
N THR A 261 23.63 -8.69 13.33
CA THR A 261 23.06 -8.80 14.67
C THR A 261 23.05 -7.45 15.37
N GLU A 262 24.14 -6.68 15.29
CA GLU A 262 24.21 -5.32 15.84
C GLU A 262 23.17 -4.40 15.18
N ALA A 263 23.03 -4.47 13.86
CA ALA A 263 22.01 -3.73 13.13
C ALA A 263 20.57 -4.12 13.57
N CYS A 264 20.33 -5.42 13.79
CA CYS A 264 19.06 -5.93 14.32
C CYS A 264 18.78 -5.41 15.74
N ASP A 265 19.76 -5.48 16.64
CA ASP A 265 19.63 -5.02 18.02
C ASP A 265 19.36 -3.52 18.09
N LYS A 266 20.07 -2.73 17.29
CA LYS A 266 19.86 -1.27 17.19
C LYS A 266 18.44 -0.95 16.71
N LEU A 267 17.96 -1.63 15.67
CA LEU A 267 16.60 -1.40 15.16
C LEU A 267 15.53 -1.84 16.17
N GLN A 268 15.74 -2.97 16.84
CA GLN A 268 14.84 -3.47 17.87
C GLN A 268 14.69 -2.48 19.02
N ARG A 269 15.79 -1.91 19.53
CA ARG A 269 15.73 -0.86 20.57
C ARG A 269 14.88 0.33 20.14
N VAL A 270 15.11 0.85 18.93
CA VAL A 270 14.34 1.98 18.39
C VAL A 270 12.84 1.66 18.28
N ILE A 271 12.47 0.44 17.86
CA ILE A 271 11.05 0.02 17.78
C ILE A 271 10.41 -0.04 19.18
N MET A 272 11.15 -0.52 20.19
CA MET A 272 10.65 -0.65 21.55
C MET A 272 10.53 0.71 22.26
N ASP A 273 11.56 1.56 22.15
CA ASP A 273 11.63 2.88 22.80
C ASP A 273 10.59 3.86 22.26
N LEU A 274 10.12 3.64 21.02
CA LEU A 274 9.07 4.45 20.40
C LEU A 274 7.77 4.49 21.24
N ARG A 275 7.48 3.43 22.02
CA ARG A 275 6.28 3.38 22.88
C ARG A 275 6.33 4.48 23.93
N SER A 276 7.47 4.62 24.59
CA SER A 276 7.72 5.59 25.66
C SER A 276 7.54 7.03 25.17
N HIS A 277 7.92 7.31 23.91
CA HIS A 277 7.73 8.62 23.30
C HIS A 277 6.25 8.97 23.07
N PHE A 278 5.44 8.02 22.60
CA PHE A 278 4.01 8.26 22.38
C PHE A 278 3.20 8.31 23.68
N GLU A 279 3.60 7.54 24.70
CA GLU A 279 2.97 7.57 26.03
C GLU A 279 3.28 8.87 26.78
N ALA A 280 4.47 9.44 26.62
CA ALA A 280 4.82 10.75 27.17
C ALA A 280 4.01 11.91 26.55
N GLN A 281 3.51 11.75 25.31
CA GLN A 281 2.68 12.74 24.60
C GLN A 281 1.20 12.73 25.02
N LYS A 282 0.80 11.83 25.93
CA LYS A 282 -0.57 11.61 26.40
C LYS A 282 -1.17 12.79 27.18
N THR A 283 -0.35 13.76 27.60
CA THR A 283 -0.72 14.78 28.60
C THR A 283 -1.25 16.11 28.03
N LEU A 284 -1.32 16.31 26.71
CA LEU A 284 -1.53 17.66 26.15
C LEU A 284 -2.52 17.77 24.97
N SER A 285 -3.19 16.69 24.54
CA SER A 285 -4.07 16.73 23.36
C SER A 285 -5.55 16.64 23.70
N ASP A 286 -6.34 17.47 23.02
CA ASP A 286 -7.80 17.42 22.96
C ASP A 286 -8.28 16.02 22.50
N GLU A 287 -9.26 15.45 23.21
CA GLU A 287 -9.77 14.07 23.06
C GLU A 287 -10.72 13.90 21.85
N THR A 288 -10.34 14.44 20.69
CA THR A 288 -11.12 14.29 19.46
C THR A 288 -11.19 12.83 18.99
N PRO A 289 -12.25 12.39 18.29
CA PRO A 289 -12.30 11.05 17.69
C PRO A 289 -11.11 10.76 16.77
N SER A 290 -10.67 11.76 15.99
CA SER A 290 -9.52 11.63 15.09
C SER A 290 -8.20 11.42 15.82
N SER A 291 -7.96 12.12 16.94
CA SER A 291 -6.74 11.92 17.75
C SER A 291 -6.73 10.54 18.40
N LYS A 292 -7.90 10.03 18.85
CA LYS A 292 -8.05 8.65 19.34
C LYS A 292 -7.75 7.60 18.26
N ILE A 293 -8.31 7.76 17.06
CA ILE A 293 -8.07 6.85 15.92
C ILE A 293 -6.59 6.84 15.56
N ILE A 294 -5.94 8.01 15.44
CA ILE A 294 -4.51 8.10 15.14
C ILE A 294 -3.70 7.35 16.21
N ARG A 295 -3.97 7.61 17.50
CA ARG A 295 -3.25 6.95 18.60
C ARG A 295 -3.39 5.43 18.55
N LYS A 296 -4.61 4.92 18.39
CA LYS A 296 -4.87 3.47 18.29
C LYS A 296 -4.23 2.87 17.04
N THR A 297 -4.21 3.61 15.92
CA THR A 297 -3.53 3.19 14.70
C THR A 297 -2.03 3.07 14.92
N THR A 298 -1.42 4.05 15.60
CA THR A 298 0.01 4.02 15.97
C THR A 298 0.33 2.82 16.84
N VAL A 299 -0.49 2.55 17.86
CA VAL A 299 -0.31 1.37 18.74
C VAL A 299 -0.43 0.06 17.96
N ALA A 300 -1.46 -0.09 17.12
CA ALA A 300 -1.63 -1.27 16.28
C ALA A 300 -0.41 -1.48 15.35
N PHE A 301 0.04 -0.41 14.68
CA PHE A 301 1.15 -0.49 13.75
C PHE A 301 2.48 -0.82 14.45
N GLN A 302 2.74 -0.25 15.62
CA GLN A 302 3.95 -0.54 16.38
C GLN A 302 3.97 -1.98 16.88
N ASN A 303 2.88 -2.49 17.46
CA ASN A 303 2.82 -3.89 17.88
C ASN A 303 2.97 -4.84 16.69
N ALA A 304 2.37 -4.52 15.54
CA ALA A 304 2.58 -5.27 14.30
C ALA A 304 4.04 -5.22 13.81
N LEU A 305 4.76 -4.09 13.95
CA LEU A 305 6.19 -4.02 13.67
C LEU A 305 7.02 -4.93 14.56
N ILE A 306 6.69 -5.01 15.85
CA ILE A 306 7.36 -5.91 16.80
C ILE A 306 7.15 -7.37 16.37
N ILE A 307 5.90 -7.74 16.07
CA ILE A 307 5.52 -9.06 15.58
C ILE A 307 6.29 -9.38 14.28
N TYR A 308 6.24 -8.48 13.30
CA TYR A 308 6.94 -8.62 12.02
C TYR A 308 8.45 -8.84 12.20
N PHE A 309 9.11 -7.99 13.00
CA PHE A 309 10.53 -8.11 13.28
C PHE A 309 10.86 -9.43 13.98
N ALA A 310 10.11 -9.77 15.03
CA ALA A 310 10.33 -10.97 15.82
C ALA A 310 10.16 -12.26 15.01
N GLN A 311 9.18 -12.32 14.10
CA GLN A 311 8.96 -13.48 13.23
C GLN A 311 10.06 -13.66 12.19
N HIS A 312 10.52 -12.57 11.58
CA HIS A 312 11.48 -12.67 10.49
C HIS A 312 12.93 -12.78 10.95
N ILE A 313 13.30 -12.05 11.99
CA ILE A 313 14.70 -12.00 12.45
C ILE A 313 14.92 -12.99 13.59
N ARG A 314 14.06 -13.01 14.60
CA ARG A 314 14.28 -13.85 15.80
C ARG A 314 13.61 -15.23 15.72
N LEU A 315 12.67 -15.42 14.80
CA LEU A 315 11.89 -16.66 14.63
C LEU A 315 11.24 -17.11 15.95
N LEU A 316 10.74 -16.15 16.74
CA LEU A 316 10.13 -16.45 18.03
C LEU A 316 8.84 -17.28 17.85
N GLY A 317 8.60 -18.19 18.80
CA GLY A 317 7.35 -18.96 18.84
C GLY A 317 6.14 -18.07 19.12
N HIS A 318 5.00 -18.43 18.54
CA HIS A 318 3.75 -17.65 18.60
C HIS A 318 3.30 -17.27 20.02
N ARG A 319 3.54 -18.11 21.04
CA ARG A 319 3.19 -17.82 22.45
C ARG A 319 3.83 -16.54 22.99
N TYR A 320 5.05 -16.20 22.54
CA TYR A 320 5.71 -14.96 22.96
C TYR A 320 5.12 -13.72 22.28
N LEU A 321 4.44 -13.90 21.14
CA LEU A 321 3.86 -12.82 20.34
C LEU A 321 2.42 -12.52 20.72
N GLU A 322 1.76 -13.43 21.43
CA GLU A 322 0.35 -13.33 21.82
C GLU A 322 -0.03 -11.98 22.48
N PRO A 323 0.74 -11.41 23.43
CA PRO A 323 0.38 -10.11 24.02
C PRO A 323 0.36 -8.98 22.98
N TYR A 324 1.26 -9.03 21.99
CA TYR A 324 1.32 -8.05 20.90
C TYR A 324 0.16 -8.25 19.93
N VAL A 325 -0.20 -9.51 19.63
CA VAL A 325 -1.35 -9.87 18.79
C VAL A 325 -2.65 -9.34 19.42
N GLN A 326 -2.84 -9.56 20.72
CA GLN A 326 -3.99 -9.03 21.46
C GLN A 326 -4.03 -7.49 21.47
N ALA A 327 -2.88 -6.82 21.63
CA ALA A 327 -2.80 -5.37 21.59
C ALA A 327 -3.19 -4.78 20.21
N VAL A 328 -2.80 -5.45 19.12
CA VAL A 328 -3.25 -5.09 17.76
C VAL A 328 -4.75 -5.28 17.63
N LEU A 329 -5.26 -6.46 17.99
CA LEU A 329 -6.68 -6.81 17.88
C LEU A 329 -7.58 -5.85 18.67
N ALA A 330 -7.21 -5.53 19.91
CA ALA A 330 -7.93 -4.56 20.73
C ALA A 330 -7.95 -3.17 20.07
N SER A 331 -6.80 -2.73 19.55
CA SER A 331 -6.66 -1.41 18.92
C SER A 331 -7.49 -1.30 17.63
N ILE A 332 -7.46 -2.31 16.75
CA ILE A 332 -8.23 -2.28 15.49
C ILE A 332 -9.73 -2.37 15.73
N LYS A 333 -10.18 -3.10 16.76
CA LYS A 333 -11.59 -3.16 17.15
C LYS A 333 -12.09 -1.81 17.66
N GLU A 334 -11.32 -1.17 18.54
CA GLU A 334 -11.68 0.14 19.10
C GLU A 334 -11.74 1.23 18.03
N ILE A 335 -10.83 1.20 17.04
CA ILE A 335 -10.88 2.11 15.88
C ILE A 335 -12.22 1.98 15.14
N GLU A 336 -12.64 0.75 14.84
CA GLU A 336 -13.89 0.52 14.11
C GLU A 336 -15.14 0.83 14.95
N MET A 337 -15.05 0.72 16.28
CA MET A 337 -16.10 1.21 17.20
C MET A 337 -16.24 2.74 17.11
N ILE A 338 -15.13 3.48 17.28
CA ILE A 338 -15.12 4.95 17.21
C ILE A 338 -15.64 5.42 15.86
N LYS A 339 -15.22 4.77 14.76
CA LYS A 339 -15.69 5.10 13.41
C LYS A 339 -17.20 4.90 13.25
N ALA A 340 -17.74 3.80 13.78
CA ALA A 340 -19.17 3.52 13.73
C ALA A 340 -19.98 4.54 14.55
N GLU A 341 -19.55 4.84 15.78
CA GLU A 341 -20.20 5.82 16.66
C GLU A 341 -20.22 7.23 16.06
N LYS A 342 -19.14 7.61 15.37
CA LYS A 342 -18.97 8.96 14.80
C LYS A 342 -19.30 9.03 13.30
N GLN A 343 -19.82 7.96 12.71
CA GLN A 343 -20.16 7.87 11.28
C GLN A 343 -18.98 8.26 10.36
N ILE A 344 -17.76 7.88 10.74
CA ILE A 344 -16.54 8.15 9.98
C ILE A 344 -16.33 7.02 8.97
N LEU A 345 -16.47 7.34 7.68
CA LEU A 345 -16.17 6.43 6.59
C LEU A 345 -14.69 6.51 6.20
N ALA A 346 -13.86 5.65 6.77
CA ALA A 346 -12.43 5.61 6.52
C ALA A 346 -11.93 4.16 6.62
N ALA A 347 -11.23 3.65 5.59
CA ALA A 347 -10.77 2.27 5.61
C ALA A 347 -9.65 2.06 6.66
N PRO A 348 -9.56 0.87 7.29
CA PRO A 348 -8.48 0.56 8.21
C PRO A 348 -7.16 0.33 7.47
N LEU A 349 -6.06 0.37 8.22
CA LEU A 349 -4.81 -0.22 7.75
C LEU A 349 -4.89 -1.73 7.92
N TYR A 350 -4.89 -2.46 6.81
CA TYR A 350 -4.96 -3.92 6.83
C TYR A 350 -3.64 -4.58 7.26
N TRP A 351 -2.49 -3.93 7.03
CA TRP A 351 -1.18 -4.52 7.33
C TRP A 351 -1.03 -4.94 8.81
N PRO A 352 -1.34 -4.09 9.82
CA PRO A 352 -1.30 -4.52 11.20
C PRO A 352 -2.19 -5.73 11.51
N ALA A 353 -3.42 -5.74 10.99
CA ALA A 353 -4.36 -6.83 11.19
C ALA A 353 -3.88 -8.14 10.55
N PHE A 354 -3.33 -8.08 9.34
CA PHE A 354 -2.74 -9.21 8.65
C PHE A 354 -1.56 -9.81 9.43
N ILE A 355 -0.60 -8.98 9.84
CA ILE A 355 0.59 -9.44 10.58
C ILE A 355 0.20 -10.08 11.91
N ALA A 356 -0.65 -9.43 12.71
CA ALA A 356 -1.09 -9.98 13.98
C ALA A 356 -1.98 -11.23 13.81
N GLY A 357 -2.92 -11.21 12.85
CA GLY A 357 -3.79 -12.33 12.57
C GLY A 357 -3.03 -13.56 12.07
N SER A 358 -1.95 -13.36 11.30
CA SER A 358 -1.11 -14.45 10.81
C SER A 358 -0.47 -15.27 11.93
N GLU A 359 -0.39 -14.74 13.16
CA GLU A 359 0.16 -15.45 14.32
C GLU A 359 -0.77 -15.56 15.53
N ALA A 360 -2.07 -15.42 15.25
CA ALA A 360 -3.12 -15.84 16.15
C ALA A 360 -3.40 -17.34 15.99
N PHE A 361 -2.87 -18.17 16.89
CA PHE A 361 -3.14 -19.63 16.89
C PHE A 361 -4.16 -20.06 17.96
N ASP A 362 -4.61 -19.14 18.79
CA ASP A 362 -5.71 -19.37 19.74
C ASP A 362 -7.07 -19.19 19.05
N ASP A 363 -7.97 -20.15 19.22
CA ASP A 363 -9.27 -20.20 18.54
C ASP A 363 -10.16 -18.99 18.86
N LEU A 364 -10.10 -18.48 20.08
CA LEU A 364 -10.86 -17.30 20.49
C LEU A 364 -10.31 -16.05 19.80
N ILE A 365 -8.98 -15.90 19.72
CA ILE A 365 -8.35 -14.78 19.00
C ILE A 365 -8.65 -14.87 17.49
N GLN A 366 -8.58 -16.07 16.89
CA GLN A 366 -8.92 -16.27 15.46
C GLN A 366 -10.37 -15.86 15.16
N THR A 367 -11.31 -16.29 15.99
CA THR A 367 -12.73 -15.94 15.85
C THR A 367 -12.92 -14.42 15.88
N GLN A 368 -12.25 -13.75 16.81
CA GLN A 368 -12.29 -12.30 16.91
C GLN A 368 -11.70 -11.57 15.69
N PHE A 369 -10.66 -12.12 15.06
CA PHE A 369 -10.13 -11.58 13.78
C PHE A 369 -11.11 -11.82 12.63
N LYS A 370 -11.73 -13.01 12.54
CA LYS A 370 -12.77 -13.30 11.54
C LYS A 370 -13.93 -12.31 11.62
N ASP A 371 -14.40 -12.01 12.83
CA ASP A 371 -15.47 -11.02 13.04
C ASP A 371 -15.04 -9.62 12.64
N TRP A 372 -13.80 -9.24 12.94
CA TRP A 372 -13.25 -7.97 12.50
C TRP A 372 -13.15 -7.88 10.97
N TYR A 373 -12.67 -8.94 10.30
CA TYR A 373 -12.57 -9.00 8.84
C TYR A 373 -13.94 -8.83 8.19
N LYS A 374 -14.97 -9.56 8.66
CA LYS A 374 -16.36 -9.40 8.21
C LYS A 374 -16.86 -7.97 8.38
N ARG A 375 -16.59 -7.33 9.52
CA ARG A 375 -17.03 -5.96 9.79
C ARG A 375 -16.44 -4.94 8.80
N VAL A 376 -15.19 -5.15 8.37
CA VAL A 376 -14.48 -4.21 7.48
C VAL A 376 -14.70 -4.50 5.98
N GLU A 377 -15.51 -5.50 5.62
CA GLU A 377 -15.87 -5.76 4.22
C GLU A 377 -16.67 -4.63 3.58
N VAL A 378 -17.38 -3.82 4.39
CA VAL A 378 -18.15 -2.64 3.95
C VAL A 378 -17.31 -1.59 3.20
N TYR A 379 -15.99 -1.61 3.39
CA TYR A 379 -15.07 -0.71 2.68
C TYR A 379 -14.81 -1.16 1.23
N GLY A 380 -15.17 -2.40 0.85
CA GLY A 380 -15.11 -2.87 -0.53
C GLY A 380 -13.69 -2.93 -1.11
N ILE A 381 -12.68 -3.22 -0.28
CA ILE A 381 -11.27 -3.31 -0.70
C ILE A 381 -10.92 -4.76 -1.02
N GLU A 382 -10.80 -5.09 -2.31
CA GLU A 382 -10.61 -6.46 -2.77
C GLU A 382 -9.25 -7.03 -2.38
N SER A 383 -8.16 -6.25 -2.45
CA SER A 383 -6.81 -6.73 -2.13
C SER A 383 -6.67 -7.22 -0.69
N ALA A 384 -7.56 -6.82 0.22
CA ALA A 384 -7.57 -7.31 1.59
C ALA A 384 -8.03 -8.78 1.67
N ARG A 385 -8.92 -9.23 0.78
CA ARG A 385 -9.46 -10.60 0.79
C ARG A 385 -8.38 -11.65 0.55
N THR A 386 -7.45 -11.40 -0.37
CA THR A 386 -6.30 -12.29 -0.58
C THR A 386 -5.47 -12.47 0.69
N GLY A 387 -5.25 -11.39 1.44
CA GLY A 387 -4.54 -11.46 2.73
C GLY A 387 -5.32 -12.25 3.79
N ILE A 388 -6.65 -12.11 3.84
CA ILE A 388 -7.52 -12.87 4.75
C ILE A 388 -7.45 -14.36 4.43
N LEU A 389 -7.53 -14.75 3.16
CA LEU A 389 -7.41 -16.16 2.74
C LEU A 389 -6.06 -16.78 3.13
N VAL A 390 -4.97 -16.02 3.03
CA VAL A 390 -3.65 -16.45 3.51
C VAL A 390 -3.67 -16.70 5.02
N VAL A 391 -4.26 -15.78 5.80
CA VAL A 391 -4.36 -15.92 7.26
C VAL A 391 -5.20 -17.14 7.63
N GLU A 392 -6.36 -17.35 6.99
CA GLU A 392 -7.20 -18.52 7.21
C GLU A 392 -6.46 -19.82 6.88
N LYS A 393 -5.67 -19.82 5.80
CA LYS A 393 -4.84 -20.98 5.45
C LYS A 393 -3.77 -21.26 6.51
N ILE A 394 -3.15 -20.23 7.07
CA ILE A 394 -2.19 -20.40 8.18
C ILE A 394 -2.86 -21.01 9.41
N TRP A 395 -4.07 -20.57 9.75
CA TRP A 395 -4.83 -21.14 10.86
C TRP A 395 -5.18 -22.61 10.64
N MET A 396 -5.58 -22.98 9.41
CA MET A 396 -5.82 -24.38 9.06
C MET A 396 -4.57 -25.26 9.16
N ASP A 397 -3.42 -24.72 8.76
CA ASP A 397 -2.15 -25.44 8.79
C ASP A 397 -1.57 -25.54 10.22
N GLY A 398 -2.07 -24.71 11.16
CA GLY A 398 -1.64 -24.67 12.56
C GLY A 398 -0.22 -24.11 12.76
N PRO A 399 0.28 -24.04 14.00
CA PRO A 399 1.65 -23.61 14.25
C PRO A 399 2.62 -24.68 13.75
N GLY A 400 3.23 -24.48 12.58
CA GLY A 400 4.18 -25.42 12.00
C GLY A 400 5.37 -25.76 12.92
N THR A 401 5.84 -26.99 12.86
CA THR A 401 6.72 -27.66 13.82
C THR A 401 8.22 -27.67 13.44
N GLU A 402 8.60 -27.10 12.30
CA GLU A 402 9.95 -27.24 11.72
C GLU A 402 10.92 -26.08 12.02
N THR A 403 12.22 -26.32 11.79
CA THR A 403 13.31 -25.33 11.74
C THR A 403 13.10 -24.38 10.56
N ARG A 404 12.49 -23.21 10.82
CA ARG A 404 12.14 -22.25 9.77
C ARG A 404 13.31 -21.31 9.44
N LEU A 405 13.46 -20.98 8.16
CA LEU A 405 14.37 -19.93 7.69
C LEU A 405 13.67 -18.57 7.51
N THR A 406 12.33 -18.55 7.51
CA THR A 406 11.48 -17.37 7.31
C THR A 406 10.16 -17.51 8.09
N SER A 407 9.35 -16.44 8.12
CA SER A 407 8.05 -16.46 8.80
C SER A 407 7.07 -17.45 8.14
N GLN A 408 6.08 -17.93 8.90
CA GLN A 408 5.10 -18.88 8.39
C GLN A 408 4.31 -18.33 7.21
N TRP A 409 3.86 -17.09 7.35
CA TRP A 409 2.99 -16.47 6.37
C TRP A 409 3.70 -16.23 5.03
N MET A 410 5.01 -15.94 5.01
CA MET A 410 5.77 -15.84 3.76
C MET A 410 5.83 -17.19 3.03
N ALA A 411 6.08 -18.27 3.76
CA ALA A 411 6.09 -19.60 3.18
C ALA A 411 4.70 -20.02 2.65
N THR A 412 3.62 -19.62 3.33
CA THR A 412 2.25 -19.84 2.86
C THR A 412 1.96 -19.02 1.59
N VAL A 413 2.36 -17.75 1.55
CA VAL A 413 2.20 -16.87 0.37
C VAL A 413 2.93 -17.45 -0.85
N GLU A 414 4.19 -17.86 -0.69
CA GLU A 414 4.97 -18.49 -1.76
C GLU A 414 4.31 -19.78 -2.26
N ARG A 415 3.78 -20.61 -1.35
CA ARG A 415 3.09 -21.86 -1.69
C ARG A 415 1.76 -21.64 -2.40
N MET A 416 1.02 -20.60 -2.01
CA MET A 416 -0.24 -20.22 -2.65
C MET A 416 -0.03 -19.51 -4.00
N GLY A 417 1.18 -19.03 -4.29
CA GLY A 417 1.48 -18.28 -5.51
C GLY A 417 0.74 -16.95 -5.61
N VAL A 418 0.45 -16.33 -4.46
CA VAL A 418 -0.30 -15.06 -4.39
C VAL A 418 0.66 -13.88 -4.21
N ASP A 419 0.39 -12.78 -4.91
CA ASP A 419 1.14 -11.54 -4.74
C ASP A 419 0.43 -10.64 -3.72
N LEU A 420 0.98 -10.54 -2.50
CA LEU A 420 0.53 -9.54 -1.54
C LEU A 420 1.25 -8.22 -1.81
N MET A 421 0.57 -7.09 -1.58
CA MET A 421 1.24 -5.77 -1.59
C MET A 421 2.33 -5.62 -0.51
N LEU A 422 2.52 -6.63 0.33
CA LEU A 422 3.35 -6.66 1.53
C LEU A 422 4.52 -7.66 1.43
N SER A 423 4.53 -8.51 0.39
CA SER A 423 5.49 -9.62 0.21
C SER A 423 6.77 -9.23 -0.53
#